data_AF-A0A2Z6M410-F1
#
_entry.id   AF-A0A2Z6M410-F1
#
_cell.length_a   1.000
_cell.length_b   1.000
_cell.length_c   1.000
_cell.angle_alpha   90.00
_cell.angle_beta   90.00
_cell.angle_gamma   90.00
#
_symmetry.space_group_name_H-M   'P 1'
#
loop_
_entity.id
_entity.type
_entity.pdbx_description
1 polymer ?
#
loop_
_entity_poly.entity_id
_entity_poly.type
_entity_poly.pdbx_seq_one_letter_code
_entity_poly.pdbx_strand_id
1 'polypeptide(L)'
;MLPEFSRENHCLNQTKPEEGSMPSYPGVDIVESILSNMKNQVYWLDITLQTQLRIDGHPSIYTGRGTSYEDCSHWCLAGAPDTWNEILYAVLLGN
;
A
#
# COMPACT_ATOMS: atom_id res chain seq x y z
N MET A 1 -13.33 18.57 -3.18
CA MET A 1 -12.79 18.94 -1.86
C MET A 1 -12.98 17.73 -0.96
N LEU A 2 -12.01 16.80 -0.97
CA LEU A 2 -12.04 15.62 -0.09
C LEU A 2 -11.45 16.05 1.27
N PRO A 3 -12.21 15.93 2.35
CA PRO A 3 -11.74 16.33 3.67
C PRO A 3 -10.78 15.26 4.23
N GLU A 4 -9.59 15.69 4.64
CA GLU A 4 -8.75 15.09 5.69
C GLU A 4 -8.39 13.59 5.57
N PHE A 5 -7.81 13.14 4.45
CA PHE A 5 -7.01 11.90 4.48
C PHE A 5 -5.62 12.25 5.02
N SER A 6 -5.47 12.06 6.33
CA SER A 6 -4.29 12.19 7.20
C SER A 6 -3.86 13.59 7.63
N ARG A 7 -3.86 13.76 8.95
CA ARG A 7 -3.00 14.73 9.64
C ARG A 7 -1.57 14.23 9.47
N GLU A 8 -0.72 15.01 8.81
CA GLU A 8 0.75 14.88 8.82
C GLU A 8 1.29 13.45 8.58
N ASN A 9 1.14 12.95 7.34
CA ASN A 9 1.70 11.68 6.83
C ASN A 9 3.24 11.68 6.79
N HIS A 10 3.87 11.67 7.95
CA HIS A 10 5.30 11.48 8.08
C HIS A 10 5.58 10.03 8.51
N CYS A 11 6.28 9.29 7.66
CA CYS A 11 6.77 7.94 7.90
C CYS A 11 8.17 7.93 8.55
N LEU A 12 8.75 9.12 8.79
CA LEU A 12 10.03 9.28 9.47
C LEU A 12 10.00 8.67 10.87
N ASN A 13 11.01 7.87 11.18
CA ASN A 13 11.18 7.12 12.42
C ASN A 13 10.11 6.04 12.69
N GLN A 14 9.27 5.72 11.71
CA GLN A 14 8.40 4.56 11.79
C GLN A 14 9.22 3.31 11.48
N THR A 15 9.27 2.37 12.43
CA THR A 15 10.14 1.18 12.37
C THR A 15 9.38 -0.12 12.59
N LYS A 16 8.07 -0.03 12.80
CA LYS A 16 7.18 -1.17 12.99
C LYS A 16 5.92 -0.96 12.17
N PRO A 17 5.31 -2.05 11.68
CA PRO A 17 3.98 -1.97 11.11
C PRO A 17 2.99 -1.40 12.14
N GLU A 18 1.98 -0.73 11.62
CA GLU A 18 0.79 -0.42 12.40
C GLU A 18 0.05 -1.72 12.75
N GLU A 19 -0.70 -1.70 13.84
CA GLU A 19 -1.50 -2.83 14.29
C GLU A 19 -3.00 -2.47 14.30
N GLY A 20 -3.84 -3.43 13.97
CA GLY A 20 -5.29 -3.30 14.03
C GLY A 20 -5.94 -2.97 12.69
N SER A 21 -7.11 -2.33 12.76
CA SER A 21 -7.93 -1.99 11.59
C SER A 21 -7.57 -0.62 11.03
N MET A 22 -7.36 -0.53 9.73
CA MET A 22 -7.16 0.73 9.03
C MET A 22 -8.49 1.31 8.54
N PRO A 23 -8.61 2.64 8.42
CA PRO A 23 -9.78 3.25 7.80
C PRO A 23 -9.91 2.77 6.35
N SER A 24 -11.16 2.53 5.93
CA SER A 24 -11.45 2.19 4.54
C SER A 24 -10.96 3.31 3.61
N TYR A 25 -10.31 2.92 2.52
CA TYR A 25 -9.93 3.86 1.48
C TYR A 25 -11.04 3.94 0.42
N PRO A 26 -11.65 5.12 0.18
CA PRO A 26 -12.81 5.24 -0.71
C PRO A 26 -12.60 4.70 -2.13
N GLY A 27 -11.34 4.62 -2.59
CA GLY A 27 -11.02 4.05 -3.90
C GLY A 27 -11.23 2.53 -4.00
N VAL A 28 -11.19 1.79 -2.88
CA VAL A 28 -11.32 0.33 -2.86
C VAL A 28 -12.70 -0.09 -3.35
N ASP A 29 -13.76 0.48 -2.76
CA ASP A 29 -15.15 0.18 -3.13
C ASP A 29 -15.43 0.52 -4.60
N ILE A 30 -14.80 1.59 -5.12
CA ILE A 30 -14.91 1.99 -6.53
C ILE A 30 -14.25 0.95 -7.44
N VAL A 31 -13.04 0.51 -7.10
CA VAL A 31 -12.31 -0.51 -7.87
C VAL A 31 -13.11 -1.82 -7.85
N GLU A 32 -13.54 -2.29 -6.68
CA GLU A 32 -14.33 -3.53 -6.54
C GLU A 32 -15.61 -3.48 -7.39
N SER A 33 -16.33 -2.35 -7.36
CA SER A 33 -17.52 -2.12 -8.19
C SER A 33 -17.21 -2.15 -9.68
N ILE A 34 -16.13 -1.52 -10.14
CA ILE A 34 -15.76 -1.55 -11.55
C ILE A 34 -15.39 -2.97 -11.98
N LEU A 35 -14.52 -3.65 -11.22
CA LEU A 35 -14.01 -4.97 -11.57
C LEU A 35 -15.12 -6.02 -11.62
N SER A 36 -16.08 -5.99 -10.69
CA SER A 36 -17.23 -6.90 -10.70
C SER A 36 -18.15 -6.72 -11.91
N ASN A 37 -18.16 -5.54 -12.54
CA ASN A 37 -18.97 -5.22 -13.71
C ASN A 37 -18.22 -5.36 -15.05
N MET A 38 -16.94 -5.76 -15.05
CA MET A 38 -16.17 -5.92 -16.28
C MET A 38 -16.63 -7.16 -17.07
N LYS A 39 -16.76 -7.00 -18.40
CA LYS A 39 -17.06 -8.13 -19.31
C LYS A 39 -16.00 -9.22 -19.23
N ASN A 40 -14.73 -8.81 -19.19
CA ASN A 40 -13.60 -9.72 -19.00
C ASN A 40 -13.21 -9.64 -17.54
N GLN A 41 -13.38 -10.76 -16.83
CA GLN A 41 -13.04 -10.84 -15.42
C GLN A 41 -11.53 -10.72 -15.24
N VAL A 42 -11.12 -9.92 -14.27
CA VAL A 42 -9.72 -9.78 -13.85
C VAL A 42 -9.58 -10.29 -12.43
N TYR A 43 -8.44 -10.92 -12.14
CA TYR A 43 -8.12 -11.28 -10.77
C TYR A 43 -7.66 -10.03 -10.02
N TRP A 44 -8.42 -9.63 -9.00
CA TRP A 44 -8.05 -8.51 -8.15
C TRP A 44 -7.16 -9.00 -7.00
N LEU A 45 -5.91 -8.53 -7.00
CA LEU A 45 -5.02 -8.71 -5.88
C LEU A 45 -5.22 -7.57 -4.88
N ASP A 46 -6.11 -7.75 -3.91
CA ASP A 46 -6.34 -6.75 -2.86
C ASP A 46 -5.22 -6.76 -1.81
N ILE A 47 -4.26 -5.86 -1.97
CA ILE A 47 -3.15 -5.63 -1.04
C ILE A 47 -3.39 -4.44 -0.11
N THR A 48 -4.60 -3.86 -0.10
CA THR A 48 -4.85 -2.52 0.49
C THR A 48 -4.55 -2.49 1.99
N LEU A 49 -5.24 -3.32 2.78
CA LEU A 49 -5.07 -3.33 4.23
C LEU A 49 -3.62 -3.65 4.61
N GLN A 50 -3.04 -4.68 3.98
CA GLN A 50 -1.67 -5.09 4.26
C GLN A 50 -0.70 -3.93 3.99
N THR A 51 -0.89 -3.20 2.90
CA THR A 51 -0.05 -2.05 2.53
C THR A 51 -0.25 -0.86 3.46
N GLN A 52 -1.49 -0.57 3.87
CA GLN A 52 -1.79 0.51 4.82
C GLN A 52 -1.10 0.31 6.18
N LEU A 53 -0.92 -0.94 6.61
CA LEU A 53 -0.24 -1.25 7.87
C LEU A 53 1.28 -1.06 7.79
N ARG A 54 1.88 -0.91 6.59
CA ARG A 54 3.33 -0.93 6.40
C ARG A 54 3.97 0.47 6.33
N ILE A 55 3.59 1.37 7.23
CA ILE A 55 4.23 2.70 7.31
C ILE A 55 5.75 2.62 7.54
N ASP A 56 6.23 1.54 8.16
CA ASP A 56 7.64 1.20 8.36
C ASP A 56 8.40 0.83 7.08
N GLY A 57 7.69 0.52 6.00
CA GLY A 57 8.27 0.03 4.75
C GLY A 57 8.76 1.13 3.80
N HIS A 58 8.56 2.40 4.14
CA HIS A 58 8.87 3.54 3.27
C HIS A 58 10.33 4.01 3.38
N PRO A 59 10.93 4.57 2.31
CA PRO A 59 12.25 5.18 2.37
C PRO A 59 12.35 6.38 3.30
N SER A 60 11.26 7.09 3.55
CA SER A 60 11.26 8.35 4.31
C SER A 60 12.31 9.30 3.74
N ILE A 61 13.29 9.75 4.54
CA ILE A 61 14.36 10.66 4.10
C ILE A 61 15.51 9.95 3.36
N TYR A 62 15.54 8.61 3.34
CA TYR A 62 16.64 7.82 2.77
C TYR A 62 16.51 7.64 1.25
N THR A 63 16.26 8.74 0.55
CA THR A 63 15.95 8.78 -0.90
C THR A 63 17.14 9.28 -1.75
N GLY A 64 18.22 9.72 -1.09
CA GLY A 64 19.33 10.40 -1.76
C GLY A 64 19.04 11.86 -2.15
N ARG A 65 17.86 12.40 -1.81
CA ARG A 65 17.44 13.79 -2.14
C ARG A 65 17.60 14.77 -0.97
N GLY A 66 18.24 14.35 0.11
CA GLY A 66 18.43 15.14 1.34
C GLY A 66 17.27 15.01 2.33
N THR A 67 17.47 15.52 3.55
CA THR A 67 16.54 15.32 4.68
C THR A 67 15.26 16.15 4.61
N SER A 68 15.17 17.10 3.67
CA SER A 68 13.96 17.90 3.42
C SER A 68 12.93 17.17 2.55
N TYR A 69 13.30 16.06 1.94
CA TYR A 69 12.41 15.24 1.12
C TYR A 69 12.13 13.93 1.82
N GLU A 70 10.89 13.77 2.24
CA GLU A 70 10.38 12.56 2.86
C GLU A 70 9.44 11.84 1.89
N ASP A 71 9.78 10.59 1.58
CA ASP A 71 9.05 9.74 0.66
C ASP A 71 8.29 8.67 1.44
N CYS A 72 6.97 8.86 1.55
CA CYS A 72 6.03 7.90 2.13
C CYS A 72 5.08 7.31 1.07
N SER A 73 5.47 7.34 -0.20
CA SER A 73 4.69 6.77 -1.30
C SER A 73 5.39 5.59 -1.98
N HIS A 74 6.73 5.61 -2.02
CA HIS A 74 7.54 4.49 -2.50
C HIS A 74 7.90 3.51 -1.38
N TRP A 75 8.52 2.40 -1.75
CA TRP A 75 8.83 1.30 -0.84
C TRP A 75 10.32 1.00 -0.85
N CYS A 76 10.88 0.72 0.32
CA CYS A 76 12.18 0.09 0.42
C CYS A 76 12.14 -1.32 -0.16
N LEU A 77 13.28 -1.77 -0.71
CA LEU A 77 13.51 -3.14 -1.14
C LEU A 77 14.71 -3.72 -0.37
N ALA A 78 14.62 -4.91 0.23
CA ALA A 78 13.44 -5.78 0.34
C ALA A 78 12.32 -5.18 1.22
N GLY A 79 11.04 -5.51 0.96
CA GLY A 79 9.90 -4.88 1.66
C GLY A 79 8.50 -5.34 1.22
N ALA A 80 7.50 -4.45 1.38
CA ALA A 80 6.10 -4.73 1.01
C ALA A 80 5.93 -5.21 -0.45
N PRO A 81 6.65 -4.65 -1.46
CA PRO A 81 6.56 -5.16 -2.82
C PRO A 81 6.94 -6.64 -2.98
N ASP A 82 7.82 -7.16 -2.13
CA ASP A 82 8.17 -8.58 -2.17
C ASP A 82 7.00 -9.45 -1.70
N THR A 83 6.30 -9.05 -0.64
CA THR A 83 5.07 -9.72 -0.20
C THR A 83 4.00 -9.70 -1.30
N TRP A 84 3.85 -8.60 -2.04
CA TRP A 84 2.90 -8.55 -3.16
C TRP A 84 3.28 -9.54 -4.26
N ASN A 85 4.58 -9.66 -4.56
CA ASN A 85 5.10 -10.63 -5.52
C ASN A 85 4.88 -12.07 -5.06
N GLU A 86 5.06 -12.37 -3.78
CA GLU A 86 4.78 -13.71 -3.22
C GLU A 86 3.29 -14.07 -3.33
N ILE A 87 2.38 -13.14 -3.02
CA ILE A 87 0.93 -13.39 -3.18
C ILE A 87 0.59 -13.56 -4.67
N LEU A 88 1.15 -12.73 -5.55
CA LEU A 88 0.96 -12.87 -7.00
C LEU A 88 1.48 -14.23 -7.50
N TYR A 89 2.66 -14.64 -7.05
CA TYR A 89 3.24 -15.94 -7.39
C TYR A 89 2.33 -17.09 -6.95
N ALA A 90 1.80 -17.02 -5.73
CA ALA A 90 0.83 -18.00 -5.21
C ALA A 90 -0.46 -18.03 -6.03
N VAL A 91 -0.96 -16.88 -6.52
CA VAL A 91 -2.14 -16.83 -7.39
C VAL A 91 -1.87 -17.43 -8.77
N LEU A 92 -0.69 -17.19 -9.34
CA LEU A 92 -0.34 -17.66 -10.68
C LEU A 92 -0.03 -19.16 -10.73
N LEU A 93 0.54 -19.70 -9.65
CA LEU A 93 1.12 -21.06 -9.65
C LEU A 93 0.54 -21.98 -8.56
N GLY A 94 -0.25 -21.46 -7.63
CA GLY A 94 -0.84 -22.21 -6.51
C GLY A 94 -2.08 -23.01 -6.89
N ASN A 95 -2.16 -23.50 -8.13
CA ASN A 95 -3.22 -24.36 -8.63
C ASN A 95 -2.81 -25.83 -8.60
#